data_AF-A0A3B6PM87-F1
#
_entry.id   AF-A0A3B6PM87-F1
#
_cell.length_a   1.000
_cell.length_b   1.000
_cell.length_c   1.000
_cell.angle_alpha   90.00
_cell.angle_beta   90.00
_cell.angle_gamma   90.00
#
_symmetry.space_group_name_H-M   'P 1'
#
loop_
_entity.id
_entity.type
_entity.pdbx_description
1 polymer ?
#
loop_
_entity_poly.entity_id
_entity_poly.type
_entity_poly.pdbx_seq_one_letter_code
_entity_poly.pdbx_strand_id
1 'polypeptide(L)'
;MPKIKNLSDACKVSFSPDGPISEEALERVRALLDEIRPLDLGLDNEAQIARTWNSSTRQQNGRRGRGGPNQYAPTIKYLHIHECESFSMGIFCMPPSSVIPLHNHPGMTVLSKLLYGKLHAESYDWIDVADPTDPLKPRPARCVRDREMTAPETTILYPDRGGNIHTFRAITPCALFDVLSPPYSAENGRDCSYFQKSSVKEPSVVLPSDIDSSEVVWLEELEDHQPPEGFVVARGLYKGPVIRR
;
A
#
# COMPACT_ATOMS: atom_id res chain seq x y z
N MET A 1 -18.76 3.37 -21.63
CA MET A 1 -18.99 2.90 -20.25
C MET A 1 -17.98 3.59 -19.34
N PRO A 2 -18.30 3.91 -18.06
CA PRO A 2 -17.33 4.51 -17.13
C PRO A 2 -16.08 3.63 -17.02
N LYS A 3 -14.87 4.24 -17.03
CA LYS A 3 -13.60 3.48 -17.00
C LYS A 3 -13.51 2.53 -15.80
N ILE A 4 -13.97 2.98 -14.63
CA ILE A 4 -14.01 2.17 -13.40
C ILE A 4 -14.90 0.93 -13.53
N LYS A 5 -15.98 1.00 -14.33
CA LYS A 5 -16.81 -0.17 -14.62
C LYS A 5 -16.07 -1.18 -15.48
N ASN A 6 -15.39 -0.71 -16.53
CA ASN A 6 -14.58 -1.59 -17.39
C ASN A 6 -13.46 -2.29 -16.60
N LEU A 7 -12.81 -1.58 -15.68
CA LEU A 7 -11.82 -2.18 -14.79
C LEU A 7 -12.45 -3.27 -13.91
N SER A 8 -13.61 -3.00 -13.31
CA SER A 8 -14.30 -4.00 -12.49
C SER A 8 -14.77 -5.22 -13.28
N ASP A 9 -15.30 -5.02 -14.48
CA ASP A 9 -15.71 -6.13 -15.35
C ASP A 9 -14.49 -6.98 -15.74
N ALA A 10 -13.33 -6.35 -16.00
CA ALA A 10 -12.08 -7.07 -16.25
C ALA A 10 -11.58 -7.84 -15.01
N CYS A 11 -11.62 -7.24 -13.82
CA CYS A 11 -11.24 -7.92 -12.58
C CYS A 11 -12.12 -9.15 -12.31
N LYS A 12 -13.44 -9.04 -12.54
CA LYS A 12 -14.40 -10.15 -12.40
C LYS A 12 -14.08 -11.35 -13.31
N VAL A 13 -13.50 -11.10 -14.48
CA VAL A 13 -13.11 -12.15 -15.44
C VAL A 13 -11.68 -12.66 -15.18
N SER A 14 -10.78 -11.77 -14.76
CA SER A 14 -9.35 -12.07 -14.59
C SER A 14 -9.00 -12.72 -13.24
N PHE A 15 -9.75 -12.46 -12.18
CA PHE A 15 -9.39 -12.85 -10.82
C PHE A 15 -10.31 -13.90 -10.21
N SER A 16 -9.73 -14.84 -9.47
CA SER A 16 -10.37 -15.96 -8.80
C SER A 16 -9.78 -16.12 -7.39
N PRO A 17 -10.55 -16.55 -6.38
CA PRO A 17 -10.02 -16.77 -5.03
C PRO A 17 -8.99 -17.91 -4.96
N ASP A 18 -9.11 -18.94 -5.82
CA ASP A 18 -8.42 -20.22 -5.63
C ASP A 18 -7.39 -20.56 -6.73
N GLY A 19 -7.11 -19.63 -7.64
CA GLY A 19 -6.30 -19.90 -8.83
C GLY A 19 -5.21 -18.86 -9.10
N PRO A 20 -4.10 -19.26 -9.76
CA PRO A 20 -3.09 -18.31 -10.17
C PRO A 20 -3.67 -17.31 -11.18
N ILE A 21 -3.25 -16.06 -11.06
CA ILE A 21 -3.59 -15.00 -12.03
C ILE A 21 -2.67 -15.17 -13.23
N SER A 22 -3.21 -15.31 -14.44
CA SER A 22 -2.39 -15.37 -15.65
C SER A 22 -1.77 -13.99 -15.95
N GLU A 23 -0.58 -13.97 -16.54
CA GLU A 23 0.10 -12.71 -16.89
C GLU A 23 -0.73 -11.89 -17.90
N GLU A 24 -1.44 -12.54 -18.84
CA GLU A 24 -2.33 -11.85 -19.78
C GLU A 24 -3.55 -11.24 -19.08
N ALA A 25 -4.09 -11.93 -18.06
CA ALA A 25 -5.20 -11.46 -17.26
C ALA A 25 -4.77 -10.26 -16.40
N LEU A 26 -3.58 -10.32 -15.82
CA LEU A 26 -2.97 -9.26 -15.02
C LEU A 26 -2.65 -8.03 -15.87
N GLU A 27 -2.04 -8.20 -17.04
CA GLU A 27 -1.70 -7.11 -17.95
C GLU A 27 -2.94 -6.41 -18.49
N ARG A 28 -4.02 -7.16 -18.76
CA ARG A 28 -5.31 -6.57 -19.12
C ARG A 28 -5.86 -5.65 -18.03
N VAL A 29 -5.80 -6.08 -16.77
CA VAL A 29 -6.26 -5.27 -15.62
C VAL A 29 -5.34 -4.07 -15.43
N ARG A 30 -4.02 -4.26 -15.53
CA ARG A 30 -3.01 -3.19 -15.46
C ARG A 30 -3.27 -2.11 -16.52
N ALA A 31 -3.45 -2.49 -17.78
CA ALA A 31 -3.69 -1.54 -18.87
C ALA A 31 -4.96 -0.69 -18.64
N LEU A 32 -6.02 -1.30 -18.10
CA LEU A 32 -7.24 -0.56 -17.74
C LEU A 32 -7.03 0.35 -16.52
N LEU A 33 -6.26 -0.09 -15.54
CA LEU A 33 -5.89 0.71 -14.37
C LEU A 33 -5.03 1.92 -14.78
N ASP A 34 -4.07 1.75 -15.70
CA ASP A 34 -3.21 2.81 -16.25
C ASP A 34 -4.00 3.93 -16.95
N GLU A 35 -5.20 3.61 -17.45
CA GLU A 35 -6.10 4.57 -18.08
C GLU A 35 -6.97 5.38 -17.09
N ILE A 36 -7.08 4.95 -15.83
CA ILE A 36 -7.93 5.63 -14.82
C ILE A 36 -7.29 6.93 -14.34
N ARG A 37 -8.08 8.01 -14.33
CA ARG A 37 -7.67 9.32 -13.82
C ARG A 37 -8.47 9.68 -12.57
N PRO A 38 -8.03 10.67 -11.77
CA PRO A 38 -8.78 11.11 -10.59
C PRO A 38 -10.26 11.44 -10.87
N LEU A 39 -10.57 12.06 -12.01
CA LEU A 39 -11.94 12.40 -12.41
C LEU A 39 -12.82 11.16 -12.62
N ASP A 40 -12.24 10.04 -13.07
CA ASP A 40 -12.99 8.80 -13.31
C ASP A 40 -13.44 8.15 -11.99
N LEU A 41 -12.92 8.64 -10.85
CA LEU A 41 -13.17 8.18 -9.48
C LEU A 41 -13.79 9.27 -8.59
N GLY A 42 -14.14 10.44 -9.15
CA GLY A 42 -14.71 11.57 -8.40
C GLY A 42 -13.72 12.26 -7.46
N LEU A 43 -12.43 12.31 -7.82
CA LEU A 43 -11.34 12.94 -7.07
C LEU A 43 -10.68 14.10 -7.83
N ASP A 44 -11.39 14.71 -8.78
CA ASP A 44 -10.88 15.79 -9.61
C ASP A 44 -10.52 17.02 -8.78
N ASN A 45 -11.38 17.42 -7.83
CA ASN A 45 -11.16 18.57 -6.96
C ASN A 45 -9.95 18.34 -6.03
N GLU A 46 -9.87 17.18 -5.39
CA GLU A 46 -8.74 16.78 -4.53
C GLU A 46 -7.43 16.79 -5.32
N ALA A 47 -7.44 16.31 -6.57
CA ALA A 47 -6.29 16.35 -7.44
C ALA A 47 -5.87 17.79 -7.82
N GLN A 48 -6.82 18.72 -8.04
CA GLN A 48 -6.48 20.14 -8.26
C GLN A 48 -5.86 20.79 -7.03
N ILE A 49 -6.41 20.51 -5.83
CA ILE A 49 -5.87 20.99 -4.56
C ILE A 49 -4.43 20.47 -4.37
N ALA A 50 -4.18 19.19 -4.66
CA ALA A 50 -2.85 18.61 -4.56
C ALA A 50 -1.82 19.25 -5.50
N ARG A 51 -2.22 19.65 -6.72
CA ARG A 51 -1.31 20.32 -7.69
C ARG A 51 -0.88 21.71 -7.26
N THR A 52 -1.76 22.43 -6.56
CA THR A 52 -1.50 23.79 -6.05
C THR A 52 -0.89 23.77 -4.66
N TRP A 53 -0.65 22.58 -4.10
CA TRP A 53 -0.02 22.42 -2.81
C TRP A 53 1.44 22.86 -2.87
N ASN A 54 1.78 23.86 -2.06
CA ASN A 54 3.15 24.31 -1.86
C ASN A 54 3.53 24.04 -0.40
N SER A 55 4.77 23.66 -0.14
CA SER A 55 5.31 23.53 1.22
C SER A 55 5.26 24.84 2.02
N SER A 56 5.12 25.98 1.33
CA SER A 56 4.89 27.31 1.91
C SER A 56 3.44 27.61 2.30
N THR A 57 2.44 26.87 1.80
CA THR A 57 1.02 26.97 2.23
C THR A 57 0.72 26.07 3.43
N ARG A 58 1.75 25.61 4.15
CA ARG A 58 1.61 25.20 5.55
C ARG A 58 0.98 26.41 6.24
N GLN A 59 -0.34 26.38 6.44
CA GLN A 59 -1.04 27.44 7.17
C GLN A 59 -0.22 27.65 8.44
N GLN A 60 0.37 28.83 8.58
CA GLN A 60 0.74 29.35 9.89
C GLN A 60 -0.58 29.55 10.63
N ASN A 61 -1.21 28.46 11.07
CA ASN A 61 -2.19 28.55 12.12
C ASN A 61 -1.41 28.85 13.39
N GLY A 62 -1.31 30.15 13.67
CA GLY A 62 -1.16 30.76 14.98
C GLY A 62 -0.10 30.15 15.89
N ARG A 63 1.01 30.87 16.04
CA ARG A 63 1.93 30.85 17.19
C ARG A 63 2.47 29.47 17.59
N ARG A 64 3.80 29.37 17.56
CA ARG A 64 4.59 28.47 18.41
C ARG A 64 4.08 28.56 19.86
N GLY A 65 3.23 27.63 20.27
CA GLY A 65 2.89 27.34 21.65
C GLY A 65 3.62 26.07 22.06
N ARG A 66 4.53 26.20 23.03
CA ARG A 66 5.07 25.06 23.76
C ARG A 66 3.91 24.31 24.42
N GLY A 67 3.77 23.00 24.14
CA GLY A 67 2.96 22.05 24.92
C GLY A 67 1.45 22.02 24.62
N GLY A 68 1.00 21.00 23.89
CA GLY A 68 -0.41 20.62 23.79
C GLY A 68 -0.54 19.15 23.37
N PRO A 69 -1.29 18.29 24.09
CA PRO A 69 -1.16 16.83 24.00
C PRO A 69 -1.95 16.16 22.85
N ASN A 70 -2.28 16.85 21.75
CA ASN A 70 -3.17 16.28 20.72
C ASN A 70 -2.92 16.81 19.30
N GLN A 71 -1.70 16.64 18.78
CA GLN A 71 -1.45 16.78 17.34
C GLN A 71 -1.53 15.40 16.67
N TYR A 72 -2.75 14.89 16.48
CA TYR A 72 -2.93 13.69 15.67
C TYR A 72 -2.41 13.95 14.25
N ALA A 73 -1.63 13.00 13.73
CA ALA A 73 -1.24 13.02 12.32
C ALA A 73 -2.51 13.14 11.46
N PRO A 74 -2.46 13.90 10.35
CA PRO A 74 -3.63 14.07 9.50
C PRO A 74 -4.12 12.70 8.99
N THR A 75 -5.39 12.40 9.25
CA THR A 75 -5.97 11.06 9.11
C THR A 75 -6.07 10.64 7.64
N ILE A 76 -5.59 9.45 7.33
CA ILE A 76 -5.75 8.82 6.00
C ILE A 76 -7.22 8.46 5.82
N LYS A 77 -7.78 8.73 4.64
CA LYS A 77 -9.15 8.32 4.30
C LYS A 77 -9.14 7.13 3.37
N TYR A 78 -9.94 6.11 3.67
CA TYR A 78 -10.18 4.98 2.78
C TYR A 78 -11.55 5.11 2.09
N LEU A 79 -11.55 5.18 0.76
CA LEU A 79 -12.74 5.19 -0.07
C LEU A 79 -12.97 3.78 -0.61
N HIS A 80 -13.93 3.09 -0.02
CA HIS A 80 -14.32 1.76 -0.48
C HIS A 80 -15.12 1.85 -1.80
N ILE A 81 -14.74 1.04 -2.80
CA ILE A 81 -15.42 0.98 -4.10
C ILE A 81 -16.12 -0.36 -4.28
N HIS A 82 -15.40 -1.47 -4.09
CA HIS A 82 -15.91 -2.82 -4.32
C HIS A 82 -15.18 -3.86 -3.45
N GLU A 83 -15.90 -4.91 -3.08
CA GLU A 83 -15.36 -6.14 -2.48
C GLU A 83 -16.16 -7.34 -2.98
N CYS A 84 -15.45 -8.41 -3.29
CA CYS A 84 -15.95 -9.78 -3.39
C CYS A 84 -14.83 -10.74 -2.96
N GLU A 85 -15.08 -12.05 -3.00
CA GLU A 85 -14.08 -13.06 -2.63
C GLU A 85 -12.83 -13.02 -3.54
N SER A 86 -12.99 -12.68 -4.82
CA SER A 86 -11.90 -12.66 -5.78
C SER A 86 -11.03 -11.41 -5.72
N PHE A 87 -11.61 -10.23 -5.46
CA PHE A 87 -10.85 -8.98 -5.44
C PHE A 87 -11.54 -7.85 -4.66
N SER A 88 -10.76 -6.84 -4.29
CA SER A 88 -11.27 -5.60 -3.72
C SER A 88 -10.69 -4.39 -4.43
N MET A 89 -11.41 -3.27 -4.35
CA MET A 89 -11.00 -1.98 -4.90
C MET A 89 -11.21 -0.89 -3.87
N GLY A 90 -10.16 -0.13 -3.57
CA GLY A 90 -10.24 0.97 -2.61
C GLY A 90 -9.17 2.02 -2.83
N ILE A 91 -9.46 3.24 -2.38
CA ILE A 91 -8.54 4.38 -2.54
C ILE A 91 -8.12 4.89 -1.15
N PHE A 92 -6.81 4.97 -0.92
CA PHE A 92 -6.25 5.68 0.21
C PHE A 92 -5.94 7.13 -0.19
N CYS A 93 -6.70 8.08 0.35
CA CYS A 93 -6.38 9.50 0.26
C CYS A 93 -5.50 9.89 1.44
N MET A 94 -4.25 10.22 1.15
CA MET A 94 -3.20 10.44 2.13
C MET A 94 -2.86 11.93 2.22
N PRO A 95 -3.07 12.58 3.38
CA PRO A 95 -2.55 13.92 3.62
C PRO A 95 -1.01 13.93 3.65
N PRO A 96 -0.37 15.11 3.45
CA PRO A 96 1.09 15.23 3.58
C PRO A 96 1.59 14.68 4.91
N SER A 97 2.74 13.99 4.87
CA SER A 97 3.40 13.36 6.02
C SER A 97 2.67 12.17 6.65
N SER A 98 1.46 11.81 6.20
CA SER A 98 0.81 10.57 6.63
C SER A 98 1.56 9.33 6.10
N VAL A 99 1.44 8.22 6.83
CA VAL A 99 2.16 6.98 6.56
C VAL A 99 1.18 5.82 6.61
N ILE A 100 1.20 4.96 5.58
CA ILE A 100 0.73 3.58 5.71
C ILE A 100 1.95 2.78 6.17
N PRO A 101 1.96 2.26 7.42
CA PRO A 101 3.11 1.59 8.01
C PRO A 101 3.54 0.37 7.19
N LEU A 102 4.74 -0.13 7.48
CA LEU A 102 5.26 -1.31 6.81
C LEU A 102 4.35 -2.52 7.08
N HIS A 103 3.81 -3.13 6.03
CA HIS A 103 2.85 -4.24 6.12
C HIS A 103 2.97 -5.20 4.94
N ASN A 104 2.49 -6.44 5.10
CA ASN A 104 2.53 -7.48 4.06
C ASN A 104 1.17 -7.71 3.38
N HIS A 105 1.21 -8.54 2.33
CA HIS A 105 0.06 -8.95 1.50
C HIS A 105 0.10 -10.47 1.29
N PRO A 106 -0.19 -11.29 2.32
CA PRO A 106 0.05 -12.74 2.30
C PRO A 106 -0.81 -13.44 1.24
N GLY A 107 -0.16 -14.07 0.26
CA GLY A 107 -0.84 -14.80 -0.81
C GLY A 107 -1.54 -13.91 -1.84
N MET A 108 -1.28 -12.60 -1.84
CA MET A 108 -2.02 -11.62 -2.64
C MET A 108 -1.16 -11.04 -3.77
N THR A 109 -1.80 -10.74 -4.90
CA THR A 109 -1.28 -9.85 -5.94
C THR A 109 -2.01 -8.52 -5.81
N VAL A 110 -1.26 -7.41 -5.80
CA VAL A 110 -1.83 -6.07 -5.67
C VAL A 110 -1.34 -5.18 -6.79
N LEU A 111 -2.29 -4.53 -7.48
CA LEU A 111 -2.00 -3.45 -8.41
C LEU A 111 -2.31 -2.13 -7.71
N SER A 112 -1.29 -1.28 -7.55
CA SER A 112 -1.39 -0.01 -6.86
C SER A 112 -1.05 1.13 -7.80
N LYS A 113 -1.99 2.07 -7.99
CA LYS A 113 -1.79 3.26 -8.83
C LYS A 113 -1.83 4.54 -8.01
N LEU A 114 -0.74 5.30 -8.09
CA LEU A 114 -0.69 6.67 -7.59
C LEU A 114 -1.42 7.59 -8.57
N LEU A 115 -2.62 8.04 -8.19
CA LEU A 115 -3.52 8.82 -9.04
C LEU A 115 -3.11 10.29 -9.18
N TYR A 116 -2.64 10.89 -8.08
CA TYR A 116 -2.12 12.26 -8.01
C TYR A 116 -1.16 12.40 -6.83
N GLY A 117 -0.35 13.46 -6.85
CA GLY A 117 0.58 13.77 -5.78
C GLY A 117 1.87 12.95 -5.83
N LYS A 118 2.60 12.99 -4.70
CA LYS A 118 3.91 12.35 -4.52
C LYS A 118 3.96 11.66 -3.19
N LEU A 119 4.62 10.52 -3.16
CA LEU A 119 4.92 9.77 -1.94
C LEU A 119 6.29 9.13 -2.04
N HIS A 120 6.84 8.74 -0.91
CA HIS A 120 7.98 7.87 -0.83
C HIS A 120 7.51 6.43 -0.62
N ALA A 121 7.93 5.53 -1.49
CA ALA A 121 7.60 4.11 -1.45
C ALA A 121 8.85 3.32 -1.11
N GLU A 122 8.73 2.49 -0.09
CA GLU A 122 9.76 1.57 0.34
C GLU A 122 9.16 0.18 0.44
N SER A 123 9.82 -0.82 -0.15
CA SER A 123 9.28 -2.18 -0.23
C SER A 123 10.35 -3.26 -0.23
N TYR A 124 9.98 -4.44 0.25
CA TYR A 124 10.85 -5.57 0.52
C TYR A 124 10.21 -6.90 0.11
N ASP A 125 11.06 -7.88 -0.20
CA ASP A 125 10.68 -9.27 -0.29
C ASP A 125 11.49 -10.07 0.72
N TRP A 126 10.90 -11.14 1.27
CA TRP A 126 11.61 -12.04 2.16
C TRP A 126 12.79 -12.73 1.45
N ILE A 127 13.85 -12.99 2.21
CA ILE A 127 14.93 -13.88 1.80
C ILE A 127 14.62 -15.26 2.38
N ASP A 128 14.63 -16.29 1.54
CA ASP A 128 14.45 -17.66 1.99
C ASP A 128 15.69 -18.12 2.76
N VAL A 129 15.47 -18.56 4.00
CA VAL A 129 16.50 -19.08 4.90
C VAL A 129 16.16 -20.52 5.30
N ALA A 130 17.20 -21.32 5.53
CA ALA A 130 17.05 -22.76 5.77
C ALA A 130 16.42 -23.10 7.15
N ASP A 131 16.59 -22.22 8.14
CA ASP A 131 16.03 -22.43 9.47
C ASP A 131 14.56 -22.00 9.54
N PRO A 132 13.71 -22.77 10.25
CA PRO A 132 12.36 -22.31 10.55
C PRO A 132 12.46 -20.97 11.29
N THR A 133 11.95 -19.92 10.66
CA THR A 133 11.93 -18.59 11.25
C THR A 133 10.92 -18.62 12.39
N ASP A 134 11.43 -18.51 13.62
CA ASP A 134 10.61 -18.15 14.77
C ASP A 134 9.96 -16.80 14.43
N PRO A 135 8.61 -16.70 14.39
CA PRO A 135 7.93 -15.46 14.01
C PRO A 135 8.24 -14.30 14.96
N LEU A 136 8.73 -14.59 16.17
CA LEU A 136 9.19 -13.58 17.13
C LEU A 136 10.61 -13.08 16.86
N LYS A 137 11.31 -13.62 15.85
CA LYS A 137 12.66 -13.20 15.49
C LYS A 137 12.63 -12.34 14.23
N PRO A 138 13.55 -11.36 14.14
CA PRO A 138 13.73 -10.61 12.90
C PRO A 138 14.03 -11.55 11.73
N ARG A 139 13.30 -11.39 10.63
CA ARG A 139 13.45 -12.15 9.39
C ARG A 139 14.21 -11.31 8.36
N PRO A 140 15.14 -11.89 7.60
CA PRO A 140 15.88 -11.14 6.60
C PRO A 140 15.02 -10.89 5.36
N ALA A 141 15.13 -9.68 4.83
CA ALA A 141 14.44 -9.23 3.63
C ALA A 141 15.41 -8.41 2.75
N ARG A 142 15.17 -8.44 1.45
CA ARG A 142 15.91 -7.63 0.47
C ARG A 142 15.12 -6.38 0.12
N CYS A 143 15.79 -5.24 -0.02
CA CYS A 143 15.15 -4.03 -0.52
C CYS A 143 14.81 -4.17 -2.02
N VAL A 144 13.55 -3.95 -2.37
CA VAL A 144 13.06 -3.98 -3.77
C VAL A 144 12.89 -2.56 -4.31
N ARG A 145 12.51 -1.62 -3.45
CA ARG A 145 12.27 -0.23 -3.80
C ARG A 145 12.53 0.64 -2.59
N ASP A 146 13.19 1.76 -2.82
CA ASP A 146 13.37 2.84 -1.84
C ASP A 146 13.48 4.16 -2.62
N ARG A 147 12.33 4.74 -3.00
CA ARG A 147 12.31 5.96 -3.83
C ARG A 147 11.03 6.78 -3.73
N GLU A 148 11.13 8.02 -4.18
CA GLU A 148 9.96 8.84 -4.50
C GLU A 148 9.20 8.28 -5.72
N MET A 149 7.88 8.25 -5.61
CA MET A 149 6.93 8.02 -6.70
C MET A 149 6.13 9.30 -6.95
N THR A 150 5.95 9.64 -8.22
CA THR A 150 5.16 10.81 -8.66
C THR A 150 4.06 10.34 -9.60
N ALA A 151 2.83 10.78 -9.37
CA ALA A 151 1.69 10.40 -10.21
C ALA A 151 1.84 10.91 -11.66
N PRO A 152 1.30 10.18 -12.66
CA PRO A 152 0.67 8.87 -12.55
C PRO A 152 1.72 7.74 -12.57
N GLU A 153 1.61 6.79 -11.65
CA GLU A 153 2.51 5.63 -11.61
C GLU A 153 1.78 4.40 -11.08
N THR A 154 1.89 3.26 -11.77
CA THR A 154 1.30 1.98 -11.38
C THR A 154 2.38 0.97 -11.05
N THR A 155 2.19 0.27 -9.94
CA THR A 155 3.08 -0.79 -9.45
C THR A 155 2.29 -2.07 -9.25
N ILE A 156 2.99 -3.19 -9.29
CA ILE A 156 2.44 -4.52 -9.02
C ILE A 156 3.36 -5.21 -8.02
N LEU A 157 2.77 -5.80 -6.99
CA LEU A 157 3.42 -6.78 -6.13
C LEU A 157 2.72 -8.12 -6.27
N TYR A 158 3.47 -9.19 -5.98
CA TYR A 158 3.06 -10.58 -6.02
C TYR A 158 3.20 -11.19 -4.61
N PRO A 159 2.72 -12.42 -4.38
CA PRO A 159 2.84 -13.06 -3.06
C PRO A 159 4.27 -13.19 -2.54
N ASP A 160 5.24 -13.42 -3.43
CA ASP A 160 6.63 -13.74 -3.10
C ASP A 160 7.66 -12.75 -3.65
N ARG A 161 7.23 -11.77 -4.46
CA ARG A 161 8.12 -10.82 -5.13
C ARG A 161 7.49 -9.48 -5.43
N GLY A 162 8.33 -8.51 -5.77
CA GLY A 162 7.90 -7.19 -6.25
C GLY A 162 7.69 -6.17 -5.13
N GLY A 163 8.04 -6.55 -3.89
CA GLY A 163 7.90 -5.74 -2.71
C GLY A 163 6.63 -6.08 -1.93
N ASN A 164 6.40 -7.36 -1.61
CA ASN A 164 5.19 -7.79 -0.88
C ASN A 164 5.01 -7.06 0.46
N ILE A 165 6.12 -6.72 1.11
CA ILE A 165 6.13 -5.93 2.34
C ILE A 165 6.44 -4.49 1.98
N HIS A 166 5.55 -3.54 2.25
CA HIS A 166 5.79 -2.15 1.82
C HIS A 166 5.22 -1.09 2.77
N THR A 167 5.75 0.12 2.66
CA THR A 167 5.31 1.31 3.38
C THR A 167 5.20 2.47 2.41
N PHE A 168 4.20 3.32 2.61
CA PHE A 168 4.01 4.54 1.84
C PHE A 168 4.02 5.75 2.76
N ARG A 169 4.82 6.76 2.43
CA ARG A 169 4.85 8.04 3.14
C ARG A 169 4.50 9.17 2.19
N ALA A 170 3.38 9.83 2.42
CA ALA A 170 2.93 10.93 1.58
C ALA A 170 3.87 12.14 1.72
N ILE A 171 4.34 12.66 0.57
CA ILE A 171 5.16 13.88 0.49
C ILE A 171 4.23 15.09 0.28
N THR A 172 3.31 14.98 -0.68
CA THR A 172 2.23 15.93 -0.92
C THR A 172 0.89 15.27 -0.55
N PRO A 173 -0.26 15.97 -0.63
CA PRO A 173 -1.54 15.25 -0.67
C PRO A 173 -1.51 14.30 -1.88
N CYS A 174 -1.83 13.03 -1.68
CA CYS A 174 -1.81 12.02 -2.73
C CYS A 174 -2.95 11.02 -2.57
N ALA A 175 -3.23 10.26 -3.63
CA ALA A 175 -4.17 9.15 -3.58
C ALA A 175 -3.60 7.89 -4.25
N LEU A 176 -3.60 6.78 -3.50
CA LEU A 176 -3.28 5.45 -3.98
C LEU A 176 -4.58 4.70 -4.25
N PHE A 177 -4.75 4.19 -5.47
CA PHE A 177 -5.85 3.31 -5.83
C PHE A 177 -5.34 1.88 -5.93
N ASP A 178 -5.83 1.01 -5.05
CA ASP A 178 -5.41 -0.37 -4.96
C ASP A 178 -6.49 -1.31 -5.48
N VAL A 179 -6.04 -2.34 -6.22
CA VAL A 179 -6.81 -3.51 -6.61
C VAL A 179 -6.10 -4.73 -6.01
N LEU A 180 -6.73 -5.38 -5.02
CA LEU A 180 -6.16 -6.51 -4.29
C LEU A 180 -6.82 -7.80 -4.78
N SER A 181 -6.04 -8.85 -5.05
CA SER A 181 -6.54 -10.15 -5.49
C SER A 181 -5.75 -11.30 -4.85
N PRO A 182 -6.40 -12.15 -4.02
CA PRO A 182 -7.69 -11.90 -3.35
C PRO A 182 -7.58 -10.76 -2.31
N PRO A 183 -8.68 -10.32 -1.67
CA PRO A 183 -8.59 -9.44 -0.50
C PRO A 183 -8.03 -10.14 0.73
N TYR A 184 -7.66 -9.33 1.73
CA TYR A 184 -7.37 -9.81 3.08
C TYR A 184 -8.57 -10.60 3.66
N SER A 185 -8.28 -11.61 4.47
CA SER A 185 -9.29 -12.47 5.10
C SER A 185 -8.68 -13.26 6.26
N ALA A 186 -9.07 -12.92 7.49
CA ALA A 186 -8.65 -13.64 8.69
C ALA A 186 -9.02 -15.13 8.65
N GLU A 187 -10.22 -15.43 8.17
CA GLU A 187 -10.74 -16.80 8.05
C GLU A 187 -9.88 -17.68 7.13
N ASN A 188 -9.21 -17.07 6.16
CA ASN A 188 -8.33 -17.76 5.22
C ASN A 188 -6.83 -17.54 5.51
N GLY A 189 -6.47 -17.03 6.70
CA GLY A 189 -5.09 -16.78 7.10
C GLY A 189 -4.39 -15.68 6.30
N ARG A 190 -5.14 -14.76 5.71
CA ARG A 190 -4.64 -13.60 4.95
C ARG A 190 -4.84 -12.33 5.75
N ASP A 191 -4.36 -12.29 6.99
CA ASP A 191 -4.38 -11.08 7.80
C ASP A 191 -3.25 -10.13 7.40
N CYS A 192 -3.48 -8.84 7.59
CA CYS A 192 -2.45 -7.83 7.38
C CYS A 192 -1.55 -7.76 8.62
N SER A 193 -0.29 -8.19 8.48
CA SER A 193 0.73 -8.04 9.51
C SER A 193 1.50 -6.74 9.33
N TYR A 194 1.88 -6.12 10.44
CA TYR A 194 2.70 -4.91 10.46
C TYR A 194 4.10 -5.21 10.96
N PHE A 195 5.08 -4.49 10.40
CA PHE A 195 6.49 -4.74 10.64
C PHE A 195 7.23 -3.46 10.99
N GLN A 196 8.41 -3.62 11.59
CA GLN A 196 9.41 -2.57 11.70
C GLN A 196 10.80 -3.12 11.37
N LYS A 197 11.73 -2.21 11.06
CA LYS A 197 13.14 -2.57 10.89
C LYS A 197 13.72 -2.90 12.27
N SER A 198 14.31 -4.07 12.41
CA SER A 198 14.92 -4.46 13.67
C SER A 198 16.13 -3.60 13.99
N SER A 199 16.32 -3.32 15.29
CA SER A 199 17.53 -2.69 15.80
C SER A 199 18.71 -3.66 15.90
N VAL A 200 18.45 -4.97 15.86
CA VAL A 200 19.46 -6.02 15.86
C VAL A 200 20.01 -6.18 14.45
N LYS A 201 21.30 -5.88 14.27
CA LYS A 201 21.90 -5.83 12.93
C LYS A 201 22.16 -7.20 12.32
N GLU A 202 22.41 -8.23 13.14
CA GLU A 202 22.73 -9.58 12.69
C GLU A 202 22.20 -10.60 13.71
N PRO A 203 20.94 -11.06 13.58
CA PRO A 203 20.45 -12.23 14.29
C PRO A 203 21.27 -13.47 13.92
N SER A 204 21.24 -14.50 14.76
CA SER A 204 21.93 -15.78 14.56
C SER A 204 21.29 -16.65 13.46
N VAL A 205 20.96 -16.07 12.29
CA VAL A 205 20.35 -16.73 11.15
C VAL A 205 21.40 -16.86 10.05
N VAL A 206 21.60 -18.06 9.54
CA VAL A 206 22.53 -18.32 8.43
C VAL A 206 21.89 -17.85 7.12
N LEU A 207 22.45 -16.81 6.52
CA LEU A 207 22.05 -16.33 5.20
C LEU A 207 22.57 -17.27 4.10
N PRO A 208 21.86 -17.36 2.95
CA PRO A 208 22.40 -18.02 1.76
C PRO A 208 23.73 -17.41 1.32
N SER A 209 24.63 -18.23 0.78
CA SER A 209 26.02 -17.83 0.47
C SER A 209 26.15 -16.77 -0.63
N ASP A 210 25.10 -16.62 -1.44
CA ASP A 210 24.96 -15.67 -2.55
C ASP A 210 24.39 -14.31 -2.13
N ILE A 211 23.96 -14.16 -0.87
CA ILE A 211 23.40 -12.92 -0.34
C ILE A 211 24.50 -12.09 0.33
N ASP A 212 24.71 -10.86 -0.15
CA ASP A 212 25.53 -9.89 0.56
C ASP A 212 24.78 -9.38 1.80
N SER A 213 25.35 -9.64 2.98
CA SER A 213 24.87 -9.13 4.27
C SER A 213 24.63 -7.61 4.29
N SER A 214 25.34 -6.84 3.47
CA SER A 214 25.20 -5.39 3.39
C SER A 214 23.88 -4.93 2.73
N GLU A 215 23.23 -5.82 1.97
CA GLU A 215 21.96 -5.58 1.27
C GLU A 215 20.75 -6.10 2.05
N VAL A 216 20.98 -6.74 3.20
CA VAL A 216 19.94 -7.34 4.04
C VAL A 216 19.35 -6.33 5.01
N VAL A 217 18.03 -6.30 5.05
CA VAL A 217 17.26 -5.60 6.08
C VAL A 217 16.54 -6.63 6.93
N TRP A 218 16.66 -6.51 8.25
CA TRP A 218 15.96 -7.36 9.19
C TRP A 218 14.63 -6.73 9.58
N LEU A 219 13.54 -7.45 9.38
CA LEU A 219 12.19 -6.99 9.73
C LEU A 219 11.63 -7.84 10.85
N GLU A 220 11.04 -7.20 11.84
CA GLU A 220 10.35 -7.84 12.96
C GLU A 220 8.87 -7.49 12.89
N GLU A 221 8.01 -8.49 13.10
CA GLU A 221 6.57 -8.31 13.20
C GLU A 221 6.23 -7.63 14.55
N LEU A 222 5.24 -6.75 14.55
CA LEU A 222 4.80 -6.08 15.78
C LEU A 222 4.01 -7.05 16.68
N GLU A 223 4.31 -7.05 17.98
CA GLU A 223 3.91 -8.06 18.98
C GLU A 223 2.39 -8.33 19.12
N ASP A 224 1.52 -7.47 18.57
CA ASP A 224 0.06 -7.60 18.63
C ASP A 224 -0.62 -7.78 17.25
N HIS A 225 0.15 -7.91 16.15
CA HIS A 225 -0.33 -7.83 14.77
C HIS A 225 -1.16 -6.55 14.49
N GLN A 226 -1.06 -5.55 15.37
CA GLN A 226 -1.76 -4.28 15.25
C GLN A 226 -0.88 -3.26 14.55
N PRO A 227 -1.48 -2.29 13.87
CA PRO A 227 -0.73 -1.16 13.36
C PRO A 227 -0.10 -0.36 14.53
N PRO A 228 1.01 0.36 14.26
CA PRO A 228 1.61 1.28 15.23
C PRO A 228 0.62 2.28 15.83
N GLU A 229 0.87 2.70 17.08
CA GLU A 229 0.07 3.71 17.76
C GLU A 229 -0.06 4.98 16.91
N GLY A 230 -1.29 5.49 16.79
CA GLY A 230 -1.60 6.71 16.02
C GLY A 230 -1.83 6.50 14.52
N PHE A 231 -1.64 5.28 13.98
CA PHE A 231 -2.12 4.97 12.63
C PHE A 231 -3.65 4.80 12.66
N VAL A 232 -4.34 5.73 12.00
CA VAL A 232 -5.79 5.73 11.89
C VAL A 232 -6.19 5.92 10.44
N VAL A 233 -7.03 5.01 9.95
CA VAL A 233 -7.68 5.11 8.64
C VAL A 233 -9.16 5.37 8.85
N ALA A 234 -9.63 6.55 8.45
CA ALA A 234 -11.04 6.90 8.51
C ALA A 234 -11.76 6.44 7.24
N ARG A 235 -12.93 5.82 7.38
CA ARG A 235 -13.78 5.51 6.23
C ARG A 235 -14.32 6.79 5.61
N GLY A 236 -14.08 7.00 4.33
CA GLY A 236 -14.66 8.08 3.54
C GLY A 236 -15.79 7.60 2.63
N LEU A 237 -16.51 8.56 2.05
CA LEU A 237 -17.57 8.29 1.07
C LEU A 237 -17.02 8.40 -0.35
N TYR A 238 -17.10 7.30 -1.11
CA TYR A 238 -16.81 7.31 -2.53
C TYR A 238 -17.92 8.06 -3.30
N LYS A 239 -17.53 9.03 -4.13
CA LYS A 239 -18.45 9.90 -4.89
C LYS A 239 -18.36 9.72 -6.41
N GLY A 240 -17.49 8.83 -6.88
CA GLY A 240 -17.33 8.53 -8.29
C GLY A 240 -18.47 7.68 -8.86
N PRO A 241 -18.36 7.27 -10.13
CA PRO A 241 -19.35 6.41 -10.77
C PRO A 241 -19.54 5.09 -10.02
N VAL A 242 -20.80 4.71 -9.79
CA VAL A 242 -21.18 3.50 -9.05
C VAL A 242 -20.87 2.25 -9.87
N ILE A 243 -20.20 1.29 -9.24
CA ILE A 243 -20.09 -0.08 -9.75
C ILE A 243 -21.27 -0.86 -9.19
N ARG A 244 -22.19 -1.31 -10.04
CA ARG A 244 -23.27 -2.21 -9.60
C ARG A 244 -22.63 -3.56 -9.28
N ARG A 245 -22.99 -4.11 -8.11
CA ARG A 245 -22.58 -5.46 -7.69
C ARG A 245 -22.98 -6.46 -8.77
#